data_AF-A0A317I6X5-F1
#
_entry.id   AF-A0A317I6X5-F1
#
_cell.length_a   1.000
_cell.length_b   1.000
_cell.length_c   1.000
_cell.angle_alpha   90.00
_cell.angle_beta   90.00
_cell.angle_gamma   90.00
#
_symmetry.space_group_name_H-M   'P 1'
#
loop_
_entity.id
_entity.type
_entity.pdbx_description
1 polymer ?
#
loop_
_entity_poly.entity_id
_entity_poly.type
_entity_poly.pdbx_seq_one_letter_code
_entity_poly.pdbx_strand_id
1 'polypeptide(L)'
;MASQSEQHHTSEFRFIVQYAVLTVAIFLPLLVAFVRVTNTYPVAVWNMMQAGGELQRSRTYFILRGETVGGNTVDIRGAKLTNALYGRTWGLVAATANNDNFKLSTLHPDNEHLLLQVGGLDALPAGARMSDLLQAWGQIYNERQPADSPNRLRAIRLDMYRWESGDYNRFDKFIESWRKEL
;
A
#
# COMPACT_ATOMS: atom_id res chain seq x y z
N MET A 1 -66.50 -15.31 -11.31
CA MET A 1 -65.18 -15.79 -11.76
C MET A 1 -64.12 -14.69 -11.60
N ALA A 2 -63.89 -14.24 -10.37
CA ALA A 2 -62.88 -13.21 -10.06
C ALA A 2 -62.11 -13.61 -8.78
N SER A 3 -61.72 -14.89 -8.67
CA SER A 3 -61.21 -15.45 -7.40
C SER A 3 -59.87 -16.16 -7.51
N GLN A 4 -59.37 -16.48 -8.71
CA GLN A 4 -58.07 -17.16 -8.86
C GLN A 4 -56.93 -16.22 -9.26
N SER A 5 -57.20 -15.14 -10.00
CA SER A 5 -56.17 -14.19 -10.44
C SER A 5 -55.70 -13.23 -9.33
N GLU A 6 -56.61 -12.74 -8.48
CA GLU A 6 -56.24 -11.84 -7.35
C GLU A 6 -55.47 -12.56 -6.23
N GLN A 7 -55.77 -13.85 -5.99
CA GLN A 7 -55.07 -14.66 -4.99
C GLN A 7 -53.63 -15.00 -5.42
N HIS A 8 -53.37 -15.13 -6.73
CA HIS A 8 -52.02 -15.35 -7.26
C HIS A 8 -51.14 -14.10 -7.12
N HIS A 9 -51.70 -12.93 -7.42
CA HIS A 9 -50.96 -11.66 -7.37
C HIS A 9 -50.58 -11.25 -5.93
N THR A 10 -51.42 -11.59 -4.93
CA THR A 10 -51.15 -11.30 -3.51
C THR A 10 -50.13 -12.26 -2.89
N SER A 11 -50.06 -13.52 -3.34
CA SER A 11 -49.06 -14.47 -2.88
C SER A 11 -47.68 -14.16 -3.45
N GLU A 12 -47.57 -13.85 -4.74
CA GLU A 12 -46.33 -13.42 -5.39
C GLU A 12 -45.76 -12.15 -4.75
N PHE A 13 -46.61 -11.15 -4.48
CA PHE A 13 -46.17 -9.93 -3.81
C PHE A 13 -45.62 -10.20 -2.40
N ARG A 14 -46.26 -11.10 -1.62
CA ARG A 14 -45.72 -11.53 -0.32
C ARG A 14 -44.37 -12.24 -0.45
N PHE A 15 -44.21 -13.10 -1.45
CA PHE A 15 -42.93 -13.77 -1.70
C PHE A 15 -41.84 -12.76 -2.07
N ILE A 16 -42.11 -11.81 -2.95
CA ILE A 16 -41.16 -10.75 -3.35
C ILE A 16 -40.75 -9.92 -2.13
N VAL A 17 -41.71 -9.49 -1.31
CA VAL A 17 -41.43 -8.73 -0.08
C VAL A 17 -40.60 -9.56 0.90
N GLN A 18 -40.92 -10.83 1.08
CA GLN A 18 -40.18 -11.72 1.98
C GLN A 18 -38.73 -11.92 1.52
N TYR A 19 -38.50 -12.15 0.23
CA TYR A 19 -37.14 -12.28 -0.32
C TYR A 19 -36.38 -10.95 -0.30
N ALA A 20 -37.05 -9.82 -0.53
CA ALA A 20 -36.44 -8.50 -0.40
C ALA A 20 -35.98 -8.23 1.04
N VAL A 21 -36.82 -8.54 2.03
CA VAL A 21 -36.48 -8.40 3.47
C VAL A 21 -35.33 -9.34 3.85
N LEU A 22 -35.34 -10.59 3.39
CA LEU A 22 -34.23 -11.53 3.61
C LEU A 22 -32.92 -11.05 2.97
N THR A 23 -33.00 -10.50 1.76
CA THR A 23 -31.84 -9.94 1.06
C THR A 23 -31.28 -8.76 1.85
N VAL A 24 -32.12 -7.82 2.28
CA VAL A 24 -31.65 -6.68 3.10
C VAL A 24 -31.12 -7.18 4.45
N ALA A 25 -31.75 -8.14 5.10
CA ALA A 25 -31.32 -8.68 6.39
C ALA A 25 -29.95 -9.37 6.33
N ILE A 26 -29.59 -9.99 5.19
CA ILE A 26 -28.28 -10.63 5.00
C ILE A 26 -27.25 -9.60 4.53
N PHE A 27 -27.58 -8.80 3.52
CA PHE A 27 -26.62 -7.94 2.84
C PHE A 27 -26.38 -6.62 3.56
N LEU A 28 -27.35 -6.06 4.29
CA LEU A 28 -27.17 -4.80 5.00
C LEU A 28 -26.14 -4.91 6.14
N PRO A 29 -26.15 -5.94 7.01
CA PRO A 29 -25.09 -6.12 8.01
C PRO A 29 -23.72 -6.36 7.38
N LEU A 30 -23.66 -7.10 6.26
CA LEU A 30 -22.43 -7.30 5.49
C LEU A 30 -21.90 -5.98 4.91
N LEU A 31 -22.78 -5.14 4.38
CA LEU A 31 -22.42 -3.85 3.80
C LEU A 31 -22.00 -2.86 4.90
N VAL A 32 -22.69 -2.83 6.04
CA VAL A 32 -22.29 -2.04 7.22
C VAL A 32 -20.94 -2.52 7.77
N ALA A 33 -20.73 -3.83 7.87
CA ALA A 33 -19.45 -4.40 8.29
C ALA A 33 -18.35 -4.05 7.28
N PHE A 34 -18.62 -4.17 5.98
CA PHE A 34 -17.68 -3.79 4.93
C PHE A 34 -17.31 -2.31 5.00
N VAL A 35 -18.29 -1.41 5.14
CA VAL A 35 -18.05 0.04 5.28
C VAL A 35 -17.28 0.35 6.56
N ARG A 36 -17.64 -0.25 7.71
CA ARG A 36 -16.90 -0.02 8.96
C ARG A 36 -15.48 -0.56 8.90
N VAL A 37 -15.29 -1.79 8.41
CA VAL A 37 -13.98 -2.42 8.28
C VAL A 37 -13.12 -1.67 7.25
N THR A 38 -13.68 -1.23 6.13
CA THR A 38 -12.95 -0.38 5.18
C THR A 38 -12.62 1.01 5.73
N ASN A 39 -13.39 1.52 6.71
CA ASN A 39 -13.02 2.74 7.43
C ASN A 39 -11.88 2.49 8.46
N THR A 40 -11.75 1.25 8.96
CA THR A 40 -10.62 0.83 9.81
C THR A 40 -9.40 0.39 9.02
N TYR A 41 -9.59 -0.07 7.78
CA TYR A 41 -8.52 -0.44 6.85
C TYR A 41 -8.07 0.83 6.11
N PRO A 42 -6.82 1.28 6.31
CA PRO A 42 -6.42 2.57 5.79
C PRO A 42 -6.56 2.61 4.27
N VAL A 43 -7.04 3.75 3.77
CA VAL A 43 -7.08 4.20 2.37
C VAL A 43 -5.83 3.79 1.58
N ALA A 44 -4.69 3.61 2.24
CA ALA A 44 -3.48 3.00 1.71
C ALA A 44 -3.74 1.67 0.97
N VAL A 45 -4.49 0.71 1.51
CA VAL A 45 -4.76 -0.58 0.83
C VAL A 45 -5.67 -0.39 -0.38
N TRP A 46 -6.64 0.52 -0.29
CA TRP A 46 -7.55 0.85 -1.40
C TRP A 46 -6.80 1.53 -2.56
N ASN A 47 -5.93 2.51 -2.26
CA ASN A 47 -5.04 3.13 -3.23
C ASN A 47 -4.04 2.10 -3.80
N MET A 48 -3.55 1.15 -2.99
CA MET A 48 -2.70 0.05 -3.44
C MET A 48 -3.41 -0.92 -4.40
N MET A 49 -4.72 -1.15 -4.23
CA MET A 49 -5.53 -1.94 -5.16
C MET A 49 -5.93 -1.15 -6.41
N GLN A 50 -6.18 0.15 -6.27
CA GLN A 50 -6.54 1.05 -7.38
C GLN A 50 -5.36 1.55 -8.22
N ALA A 51 -4.11 1.44 -7.74
CA ALA A 51 -2.93 1.77 -8.55
C ALA A 51 -2.84 0.92 -9.85
N GLY A 52 -3.62 -0.16 -9.97
CA GLY A 52 -3.86 -0.85 -11.24
C GLY A 52 -4.66 -0.06 -12.28
N GLY A 53 -5.19 1.14 -11.96
CA GLY A 53 -5.98 2.00 -12.84
C GLY A 53 -5.19 3.11 -13.55
N GLU A 54 -3.99 3.48 -13.07
CA GLU A 54 -3.11 4.47 -13.71
C GLU A 54 -2.35 3.92 -14.94
N LEU A 55 -2.87 2.87 -15.57
CA LEU A 55 -2.26 2.19 -16.72
C LEU A 55 -2.17 3.05 -17.98
N GLN A 56 -2.83 4.21 -18.05
CA GLN A 56 -3.02 4.95 -19.29
C GLN A 56 -2.05 6.11 -19.56
N ARG A 57 -1.25 6.60 -18.60
CA ARG A 57 -0.37 7.78 -18.84
C ARG A 57 1.04 7.73 -18.23
N SER A 58 1.22 7.16 -17.05
CA SER A 58 2.57 7.02 -16.45
C SER A 58 2.57 6.02 -15.30
N ARG A 59 3.66 5.27 -15.11
CA ARG A 59 3.84 4.36 -13.97
C ARG A 59 5.02 4.79 -13.12
N THR A 60 4.81 4.96 -11.83
CA THR A 60 5.91 5.11 -10.87
C THR A 60 6.30 3.73 -10.35
N TYR A 61 7.59 3.42 -10.37
CA TYR A 61 8.13 2.17 -9.84
C TYR A 61 9.43 2.44 -9.08
N PHE A 62 9.86 1.44 -8.32
CA PHE A 62 10.93 1.58 -7.36
C PHE A 62 11.96 0.46 -7.53
N ILE A 63 13.23 0.78 -7.31
CA ILE A 63 14.35 -0.17 -7.35
C ILE A 63 15.06 -0.13 -6.00
N LEU A 64 15.12 -1.28 -5.32
CA LEU A 64 15.83 -1.44 -4.05
C LEU A 64 17.22 -2.01 -4.29
N ARG A 65 18.24 -1.31 -3.80
CA ARG A 65 19.66 -1.66 -3.95
C ARG A 65 20.34 -1.68 -2.60
N GLY A 66 21.31 -2.57 -2.44
CA GLY A 66 22.16 -2.66 -1.26
C GLY A 66 23.62 -2.52 -1.65
N GLU A 67 24.40 -1.85 -0.80
CA GLU A 67 25.86 -1.84 -0.86
C GLU A 67 26.38 -2.80 0.22
N THR A 68 27.14 -3.82 -0.17
CA THR A 68 27.66 -4.81 0.75
C THR A 68 28.95 -4.34 1.43
N VAL A 69 29.30 -4.92 2.57
CA VAL A 69 30.56 -4.66 3.27
C VAL A 69 31.76 -4.98 2.36
N GLY A 70 31.63 -5.98 1.50
CA GLY A 70 32.62 -6.31 0.46
C GLY A 70 32.73 -5.30 -0.70
N GLY A 71 31.96 -4.20 -0.69
CA GLY A 71 32.00 -3.15 -1.71
C GLY A 71 31.16 -3.42 -2.97
N ASN A 72 30.35 -4.48 -2.97
CA ASN A 72 29.51 -4.82 -4.12
C ASN A 72 28.14 -4.12 -4.01
N THR A 73 27.60 -3.68 -5.15
CA THR A 73 26.20 -3.24 -5.22
C THR A 73 25.32 -4.41 -5.66
N VAL A 74 24.25 -4.69 -4.92
CA VAL A 74 23.32 -5.78 -5.19
C VAL A 74 21.90 -5.25 -5.32
N ASP A 75 21.16 -5.73 -6.34
CA ASP A 75 19.73 -5.45 -6.45
C ASP A 75 18.95 -6.40 -5.53
N ILE A 76 18.17 -5.83 -4.61
CA ILE A 76 17.44 -6.59 -3.61
C ILE A 76 15.99 -6.74 -4.08
N ARG A 77 15.57 -7.99 -4.28
CA ARG A 77 14.16 -8.28 -4.59
C ARG A 77 13.32 -8.06 -3.32
N GLY A 78 12.55 -6.97 -3.27
CA GLY A 78 11.68 -6.65 -2.13
C GLY A 78 10.77 -7.81 -1.69
N ALA A 79 10.23 -8.59 -2.64
CA ALA A 79 9.44 -9.78 -2.34
C ALA A 79 10.21 -10.87 -1.57
N LYS A 80 11.52 -11.05 -1.86
CA LYS A 80 12.36 -11.96 -1.09
C LYS A 80 12.57 -11.43 0.33
N LEU A 81 12.63 -10.11 0.51
CA LEU A 81 12.94 -9.48 1.78
C LEU A 81 11.76 -9.54 2.75
N THR A 82 10.57 -9.13 2.33
CA THR A 82 9.41 -9.03 3.23
C THR A 82 8.52 -10.28 3.27
N ASN A 83 8.83 -11.31 2.48
CA ASN A 83 7.96 -12.48 2.26
C ASN A 83 6.50 -12.08 1.93
N ALA A 84 6.34 -10.98 1.21
CA ALA A 84 5.04 -10.43 0.85
C ALA A 84 4.88 -10.40 -0.67
N LEU A 85 3.63 -10.44 -1.13
CA LEU A 85 3.31 -10.23 -2.54
C LEU A 85 3.85 -8.88 -3.01
N TYR A 86 4.37 -8.84 -4.24
CA TYR A 86 4.98 -7.64 -4.84
C TYR A 86 4.12 -6.38 -4.66
N GLY A 87 2.81 -6.47 -4.86
CA GLY A 87 1.89 -5.34 -4.69
C GLY A 87 1.80 -4.80 -3.26
N ARG A 88 1.97 -5.66 -2.24
CA ARG A 88 1.96 -5.21 -0.84
C ARG A 88 3.26 -4.50 -0.46
N THR A 89 4.40 -5.01 -0.91
CA THR A 89 5.71 -4.39 -0.63
C THR A 89 5.80 -3.00 -1.26
N TRP A 90 5.43 -2.87 -2.54
CA TRP A 90 5.56 -1.58 -3.23
C TRP A 90 4.48 -0.57 -2.90
N GLY A 91 3.31 -1.05 -2.49
CA GLY A 91 2.30 -0.16 -1.96
C GLY A 91 2.66 0.42 -0.58
N LEU A 92 3.32 -0.36 0.29
CA LEU A 92 3.89 0.18 1.53
C LEU A 92 4.91 1.28 1.22
N VAL A 93 5.82 1.03 0.27
CA VAL A 93 6.81 2.01 -0.17
C VAL A 93 6.15 3.28 -0.70
N ALA A 94 5.15 3.15 -1.57
CA ALA A 94 4.42 4.29 -2.11
C ALA A 94 3.71 5.09 -1.00
N ALA A 95 3.05 4.40 -0.07
CA ALA A 95 2.40 5.03 1.08
C ALA A 95 3.41 5.76 1.98
N THR A 96 4.60 5.18 2.20
CA THR A 96 5.70 5.83 2.93
C THR A 96 6.22 7.04 2.19
N ALA A 97 6.49 6.94 0.88
CA ALA A 97 6.95 8.06 0.05
C ALA A 97 5.95 9.23 0.07
N ASN A 98 4.65 8.94 0.08
CA ASN A 98 3.57 9.93 0.11
C ASN A 98 3.20 10.42 1.52
N ASN A 99 3.90 9.97 2.57
CA ASN A 99 3.61 10.29 3.98
C ASN A 99 2.17 9.96 4.39
N ASP A 100 1.57 8.90 3.83
CA ASP A 100 0.16 8.56 4.06
C ASP A 100 -0.11 8.14 5.52
N ASN A 101 0.90 7.64 6.21
CA ASN A 101 0.84 7.32 7.64
C ASN A 101 0.67 8.55 8.54
N PHE A 102 0.94 9.76 8.04
CA PHE A 102 0.69 11.03 8.75
C PHE A 102 -0.72 11.59 8.48
N LYS A 103 -1.47 10.98 7.57
CA LYS A 103 -2.84 11.39 7.19
C LYS A 103 -3.91 10.52 7.85
N LEU A 104 -3.50 9.57 8.69
CA LEU A 104 -4.41 8.69 9.41
C LEU A 104 -5.17 9.47 10.49
N SER A 105 -6.43 9.13 10.72
CA SER A 105 -7.24 9.72 11.78
C SER A 105 -6.70 9.42 13.17
N THR A 106 -6.12 8.23 13.36
CA THR A 106 -5.41 7.83 14.57
C THR A 106 -3.93 7.73 14.28
N LEU A 107 -3.18 8.77 14.66
CA LEU A 107 -1.75 8.83 14.43
C LEU A 107 -0.97 7.96 15.42
N HIS A 108 0.12 7.35 14.96
CA HIS A 108 1.09 6.74 15.87
C HIS A 108 1.80 7.84 16.68
N PRO A 109 2.08 7.64 17.99
CA PRO A 109 2.74 8.67 18.82
C PRO A 109 4.04 9.21 18.22
N ASP A 110 4.87 8.35 17.64
CA ASP A 110 6.11 8.80 16.99
C ASP A 110 5.86 9.75 15.81
N ASN A 111 4.78 9.54 15.05
CA ASN A 111 4.40 10.42 13.95
C ASN A 111 3.88 11.76 14.45
N GLU A 112 3.17 11.77 15.57
CA GLU A 112 2.71 12.99 16.22
C GLU A 112 3.89 13.83 16.69
N HIS A 113 4.87 13.19 17.36
CA HIS A 113 6.11 13.85 17.77
C HIS A 113 6.87 14.44 16.59
N LEU A 114 6.97 13.72 15.47
CA LEU A 114 7.65 14.24 14.28
C LEU A 114 6.91 15.44 13.69
N LEU A 115 5.57 15.41 13.61
CA LEU A 115 4.78 16.54 13.13
C LEU A 115 4.96 17.78 14.00
N LEU A 116 5.00 17.60 15.33
CA LEU A 116 5.25 18.69 16.27
C LEU A 116 6.65 19.30 16.07
N GLN A 117 7.65 18.49 15.77
CA GLN A 117 9.03 18.97 15.54
C GLN A 117 9.17 19.75 14.22
N VAL A 118 8.52 19.29 13.16
CA VAL A 118 8.66 19.89 11.82
C VAL A 118 7.66 21.02 11.55
N GLY A 119 6.66 21.20 12.42
CA GLY A 119 5.67 22.28 12.30
C GLY A 119 4.44 21.93 11.45
N GLY A 120 4.13 20.64 11.29
CA GLY A 120 2.93 20.16 10.59
C GLY A 120 3.21 19.37 9.31
N LEU A 121 2.14 18.92 8.65
CA LEU A 121 2.20 18.01 7.51
C LEU A 121 2.87 18.65 6.28
N ASP A 122 2.63 19.94 6.04
CA ASP A 122 3.15 20.65 4.86
C ASP A 122 4.68 20.85 4.89
N ALA A 123 5.28 20.78 6.08
CA ALA A 123 6.72 20.89 6.28
C ALA A 123 7.44 19.53 6.22
N LEU A 124 6.72 18.42 6.12
CA LEU A 124 7.34 17.10 6.05
C LEU A 124 7.98 16.86 4.67
N PRO A 125 9.25 16.43 4.61
CA PRO A 125 9.84 15.98 3.36
C PRO A 125 9.12 14.71 2.87
N ALA A 126 9.10 14.51 1.56
CA ALA A 126 8.58 13.26 0.98
C ALA A 126 9.35 12.05 1.54
N GLY A 127 8.63 10.99 1.89
CA GLY A 127 9.25 9.82 2.50
C GLY A 127 9.88 10.09 3.86
N ALA A 128 9.25 10.89 4.72
CA ALA A 128 9.80 11.26 6.03
C ALA A 128 10.13 10.03 6.91
N ARG A 129 9.45 8.90 6.68
CA ARG A 129 9.68 7.61 7.34
C ARG A 129 10.43 6.58 6.48
N MET A 130 10.94 6.98 5.32
CA MET A 130 11.65 6.09 4.41
C MET A 130 12.94 5.56 5.03
N SER A 131 13.63 6.36 5.84
CA SER A 131 14.82 5.92 6.59
C SER A 131 14.52 4.73 7.50
N ASP A 132 13.37 4.74 8.16
CA ASP A 132 12.97 3.71 9.12
C ASP A 132 12.58 2.42 8.40
N LEU A 133 11.88 2.55 7.26
CA LEU A 133 11.58 1.43 6.37
C LEU A 133 12.86 0.77 5.84
N LEU A 134 13.79 1.59 5.34
CA LEU A 134 15.08 1.14 4.84
C LEU A 134 15.92 0.45 5.93
N GLN A 135 15.94 1.01 7.14
CA GLN A 135 16.61 0.41 8.29
C GLN A 135 16.07 -0.98 8.59
N ALA A 136 14.75 -1.11 8.72
CA ALA A 136 14.10 -2.38 8.99
C ALA A 136 14.39 -3.41 7.89
N TRP A 137 14.39 -2.98 6.63
CA TRP A 137 14.69 -3.88 5.52
C TRP A 137 16.14 -4.32 5.49
N GLY A 138 17.07 -3.39 5.74
CA GLY A 138 18.49 -3.70 5.86
C GLY A 138 18.78 -4.70 6.97
N GLN A 139 18.12 -4.56 8.13
CA GLN A 139 18.21 -5.50 9.24
C GLN A 139 17.70 -6.89 8.85
N ILE A 140 16.50 -6.99 8.27
CA ILE A 140 15.93 -8.26 7.81
C ILE A 140 16.85 -8.97 6.80
N TYR A 141 17.50 -8.20 5.90
CA TYR A 141 18.47 -8.77 4.98
C TYR A 141 19.70 -9.29 5.72
N ASN A 142 20.27 -8.49 6.61
CA ASN A 142 21.50 -8.81 7.35
C ASN A 142 21.34 -9.94 8.35
N GLU A 143 20.16 -10.14 8.92
CA GLU A 143 19.82 -11.27 9.80
C GLU A 143 19.89 -12.62 9.08
N ARG A 144 19.72 -12.63 7.75
CA ARG A 144 19.82 -13.85 6.93
C ARG A 144 21.25 -14.19 6.52
N GLN A 145 22.20 -13.35 6.89
CA GLN A 145 23.61 -13.50 6.56
C GLN A 145 24.40 -13.80 7.85
N PRO A 146 25.45 -14.64 7.78
CA PRO A 146 26.42 -14.76 8.87
C PRO A 146 26.98 -13.38 9.29
N ALA A 147 27.37 -13.24 10.56
CA ALA A 147 27.82 -11.96 11.12
C ALA A 147 29.09 -11.40 10.43
N ASP A 148 29.93 -12.29 9.91
CA ASP A 148 31.19 -12.05 9.22
C ASP A 148 31.07 -12.05 7.68
N SER A 149 29.87 -12.24 7.14
CA SER A 149 29.66 -12.35 5.70
C SER A 149 29.94 -11.03 4.98
N PRO A 150 30.78 -11.00 3.92
CA PRO A 150 31.02 -9.81 3.11
C PRO A 150 29.77 -9.38 2.31
N ASN A 151 28.73 -10.23 2.29
CA ASN A 151 27.45 -9.95 1.65
C ASN A 151 26.49 -9.19 2.54
N ARG A 152 26.80 -8.98 3.83
CA ARG A 152 26.02 -8.08 4.68
C ARG A 152 25.98 -6.69 4.05
N LEU A 153 24.84 -6.03 4.14
CA LEU A 153 24.65 -4.66 3.69
C LEU A 153 25.27 -3.70 4.70
N ARG A 154 26.07 -2.79 4.18
CA ARG A 154 26.54 -1.57 4.86
C ARG A 154 25.58 -0.42 4.61
N ALA A 155 25.00 -0.34 3.42
CA ALA A 155 24.00 0.67 3.10
C ALA A 155 22.89 0.06 2.24
N ILE A 156 21.72 0.68 2.30
CA ILE A 156 20.57 0.35 1.48
C ILE A 156 19.99 1.62 0.86
N ARG A 157 19.55 1.51 -0.39
CA ARG A 157 19.05 2.63 -1.18
C ARG A 157 17.80 2.22 -1.93
N LEU A 158 16.83 3.12 -1.97
CA LEU A 158 15.63 2.99 -2.77
C LEU A 158 15.57 4.13 -3.78
N ASP A 159 15.54 3.78 -5.05
CA ASP A 159 15.45 4.71 -6.17
C ASP A 159 14.03 4.68 -6.75
N MET A 160 13.40 5.84 -6.89
CA MET A 160 12.08 6.02 -7.51
C MET A 160 12.23 6.51 -8.95
N TYR A 161 11.52 5.85 -9.86
CA TYR A 161 11.49 6.19 -11.27
C TYR A 161 10.05 6.32 -11.76
N ARG A 162 9.87 7.11 -12.80
CA ARG A 162 8.61 7.23 -13.54
C ARG A 162 8.83 6.83 -14.99
N TRP A 163 7.96 5.96 -15.46
CA TRP A 163 7.83 5.63 -16.87
C TRP A 163 6.64 6.40 -17.44
N GLU A 164 6.90 7.31 -18.40
CA GLU A 164 5.85 8.03 -19.13
C GLU A 164 5.40 7.17 -20.32
N SER A 165 4.12 6.81 -20.39
CA SER A 165 3.63 5.91 -21.45
C SER A 165 3.63 6.64 -22.80
N GLY A 166 4.25 6.06 -23.83
CA GLY A 166 4.23 6.58 -25.19
C GLY A 166 5.60 6.99 -25.75
N ASP A 167 6.64 7.10 -24.91
CA ASP A 167 8.02 7.33 -25.36
C ASP A 167 8.91 6.11 -25.04
N TYR A 168 9.01 5.20 -26.01
CA TYR A 168 9.89 4.02 -25.93
C TYR A 168 11.38 4.36 -26.01
N ASN A 169 11.77 5.63 -26.14
CA ASN A 169 13.18 6.04 -26.11
C ASN A 169 13.60 6.57 -24.73
N ARG A 170 12.65 6.78 -23.80
CA ARG A 170 12.88 7.26 -22.44
C ARG A 170 12.04 6.47 -21.43
N PHE A 171 12.48 5.26 -21.14
CA PHE A 171 11.79 4.36 -20.22
C PHE A 171 11.78 4.87 -18.76
N ASP A 172 12.88 5.46 -18.30
CA ASP A 172 13.14 5.60 -16.87
C ASP A 172 13.53 7.04 -16.51
N LYS A 173 12.56 7.85 -16.06
CA LYS A 173 12.84 9.17 -15.49
C LYS A 173 13.07 9.04 -14.00
N PHE A 174 14.30 9.29 -13.55
CA PHE A 174 14.62 9.37 -12.13
C PHE A 174 13.80 10.48 -11.46
N ILE A 175 13.21 10.19 -10.30
CA ILE A 175 12.46 11.16 -9.51
C ILE A 175 13.21 11.49 -8.22
N GLU A 176 13.46 10.49 -7.39
CA GLU A 176 14.03 10.69 -6.05
C GLU A 176 14.73 9.42 -5.57
N SER A 177 15.66 9.55 -4.62
CA SER A 177 16.35 8.43 -3.98
C SER A 177 16.44 8.66 -2.48
N TRP A 178 16.23 7.58 -1.72
CA TRP A 178 16.46 7.54 -0.28
C TRP A 178 17.55 6.52 0.02
N ARG A 179 18.57 6.92 0.80
CA ARG A 179 19.70 6.06 1.20
C ARG A 179 19.85 6.05 2.71
N LYS A 180 20.17 4.89 3.27
CA LYS A 180 20.42 4.69 4.70
C LYS A 180 21.66 3.80 4.90
N GLU A 181 22.60 4.29 5.70
CA GLU A 181 23.69 3.47 6.25
C GLU A 181 23.15 2.61 7.40
N LEU A 182 23.62 1.36 7.50
CA LEU A 182 23.09 0.30 8.39
C LEU A 182 24.05 -0.04 9.53
#